data_AF-U1PN73-F1
#
_entry.id   AF-U1PN73-F1
#
_cell.length_a   1.000
_cell.length_b   1.000
_cell.length_c   1.000
_cell.angle_alpha   90.00
_cell.angle_beta   90.00
_cell.angle_gamma   90.00
#
_symmetry.space_group_name_H-M   'P 1'
#
loop_
_entity.id
_entity.type
_entity.pdbx_description
1 polymer ?
#
loop_
_entity_poly.entity_id
_entity_poly.type
_entity_poly.pdbx_seq_one_letter_code
_entity_poly.pdbx_strand_id
1 'polypeptide(L)'
;MTQKTETIDIESLFENICDRVDYIAEVYVAHLPSASEVAQLHITVHTGDADSREEYLDVTTADKVMIDIGDAEPHLLPFDVMATIGLAGHLQGIEGTTVYVADNIWGAEARDLDVGLSILRQKLAGTCPSCGGTVEESFSDHYRDNRTCQELEQV
;
A
#
# COMPACT_ATOMS: atom_id res chain seq x y z
N MET A 1 16.35 21.09 19.81
CA MET A 1 15.40 20.11 20.37
C MET A 1 15.14 19.10 19.28
N THR A 2 15.68 17.90 19.40
CA THR A 2 15.45 16.82 18.42
C THR A 2 14.03 16.31 18.71
N GLN A 3 13.05 16.67 17.87
CA GLN A 3 11.74 16.02 17.93
C GLN A 3 11.99 14.53 17.73
N LYS A 4 11.57 13.72 18.71
CA LYS A 4 11.60 12.28 18.62
C LYS A 4 10.53 11.93 17.59
N THR A 5 10.93 11.55 16.38
CA THR A 5 9.99 11.12 15.34
C THR A 5 9.24 9.91 15.88
N GLU A 6 7.93 10.04 16.07
CA GLU A 6 7.10 8.93 16.49
C GLU A 6 6.90 7.98 15.30
N THR A 7 7.05 6.69 15.55
CA THR A 7 7.01 5.63 14.53
C THR A 7 5.97 4.60 14.91
N ILE A 8 5.22 4.12 13.92
CA ILE A 8 4.23 3.04 14.05
C ILE A 8 4.61 1.89 13.12
N ASP A 9 4.40 0.63 13.51
CA ASP A 9 4.53 -0.48 12.55
C ASP A 9 3.37 -0.49 11.55
N ILE A 10 3.59 -1.09 10.38
CA ILE A 10 2.61 -1.05 9.31
C ILE A 10 1.33 -1.78 9.68
N GLU A 11 1.41 -2.90 10.38
CA GLU A 11 0.23 -3.63 10.88
C GLU A 11 -0.64 -2.77 11.79
N SER A 12 -0.07 -2.15 12.82
CA SER A 12 -0.77 -1.28 13.75
C SER A 12 -1.35 -0.04 13.05
N LEU A 13 -0.69 0.47 12.00
CA LEU A 13 -1.23 1.56 11.20
C LEU A 13 -2.54 1.13 10.51
N PHE A 14 -2.58 -0.05 9.90
CA PHE A 14 -3.79 -0.56 9.26
C PHE A 14 -4.86 -1.00 10.26
N GLU A 15 -4.48 -1.52 11.43
CA GLU A 15 -5.41 -1.74 12.55
C GLU A 15 -6.10 -0.43 12.95
N ASN A 16 -5.32 0.65 13.15
CA ASN A 16 -5.88 1.97 13.46
C ASN A 16 -6.80 2.51 12.36
N ILE A 17 -6.48 2.26 11.08
CA ILE A 17 -7.35 2.63 9.96
C ILE A 17 -8.68 1.88 10.03
N CYS A 18 -8.63 0.56 10.24
CA CYS A 18 -9.83 -0.29 10.34
C CYS A 18 -10.69 0.05 11.56
N ASP A 19 -10.08 0.44 12.69
CA ASP A 19 -10.80 0.88 13.88
C ASP A 19 -11.45 2.27 13.70
N ARG A 20 -10.88 3.10 12.81
CA ARG A 20 -11.35 4.48 12.57
C ARG A 20 -12.41 4.58 11.49
N VAL A 21 -12.40 3.67 10.52
CA VAL A 21 -13.20 3.73 9.30
C VAL A 21 -14.03 2.46 9.15
N ASP A 22 -15.35 2.61 9.19
CA ASP A 22 -16.26 1.51 8.91
C ASP A 22 -16.44 1.31 7.40
N TYR A 23 -16.92 0.12 7.01
CA TYR A 23 -17.31 -0.20 5.62
C TYR A 23 -16.24 0.07 4.56
N ILE A 24 -14.99 -0.33 4.85
CA ILE A 24 -13.89 -0.25 3.90
C ILE A 24 -14.15 -1.19 2.72
N ALA A 25 -14.12 -0.63 1.51
CA ALA A 25 -14.24 -1.35 0.25
C ALA A 25 -12.86 -1.78 -0.27
N GLU A 26 -11.88 -0.88 -0.19
CA GLU A 26 -10.54 -1.08 -0.72
C GLU A 26 -9.55 -0.21 0.06
N VAL A 27 -8.32 -0.70 0.25
CA VAL A 27 -7.21 0.15 0.70
C VAL A 27 -6.06 0.03 -0.31
N TYR A 28 -5.65 1.18 -0.84
CA TYR A 28 -4.58 1.29 -1.82
C TYR A 28 -3.41 2.08 -1.24
N VAL A 29 -2.20 1.58 -1.45
CA VAL A 29 -0.96 2.23 -1.03
C VAL A 29 -0.17 2.62 -2.26
N ALA A 30 -0.13 3.92 -2.57
CA ALA A 30 0.75 4.43 -3.60
C ALA A 30 2.19 4.46 -3.07
N HIS A 31 3.09 3.87 -3.83
CA HIS A 31 4.53 3.93 -3.64
C HIS A 31 5.15 4.18 -5.01
N LEU A 32 5.72 5.38 -5.20
CA LEU A 32 6.33 5.82 -6.46
C LEU A 32 7.53 4.90 -6.85
N PRO A 33 7.91 4.85 -8.14
CA PRO A 33 7.98 3.64 -8.96
C PRO A 33 9.22 2.74 -8.76
N SER A 34 10.04 2.99 -7.75
CA SER A 34 11.17 2.12 -7.42
C SER A 34 11.36 2.05 -5.89
N ALA A 35 11.63 0.85 -5.39
CA ALA A 35 11.88 0.56 -3.97
C ALA A 35 12.95 1.48 -3.34
N SER A 36 13.94 1.90 -4.14
CA SER A 36 15.02 2.80 -3.75
C SER A 36 14.65 4.28 -3.73
N GLU A 37 13.50 4.68 -4.28
CA GLU A 37 13.05 6.08 -4.41
C GLU A 37 11.75 6.37 -3.65
N VAL A 38 11.18 5.40 -2.94
CA VAL A 38 9.97 5.63 -2.14
C VAL A 38 10.28 6.63 -1.03
N ALA A 39 9.84 7.87 -1.23
CA ALA A 39 10.04 8.96 -0.27
C ALA A 39 8.90 9.06 0.75
N GLN A 40 7.74 8.51 0.42
CA GLN A 40 6.51 8.60 1.21
C GLN A 40 5.50 7.55 0.72
N LEU A 41 4.62 7.11 1.61
CA LEU A 41 3.43 6.33 1.27
C LEU A 41 2.19 7.21 1.25
N HIS A 42 1.36 7.08 0.21
CA HIS A 42 0.03 7.66 0.22
C HIS A 42 -0.99 6.53 0.30
N ILE A 43 -1.73 6.49 1.41
CA ILE A 43 -2.71 5.45 1.70
C ILE A 43 -4.09 6.01 1.41
N THR A 44 -4.78 5.42 0.44
CA THR A 44 -6.14 5.75 0.06
C THR A 44 -7.08 4.66 0.54
N VAL A 45 -8.05 5.04 1.37
CA VAL A 45 -9.09 4.16 1.92
C VAL A 45 -10.40 4.46 1.21
N HIS A 46 -10.87 3.54 0.39
CA HIS A 46 -12.20 3.62 -0.21
C HIS A 46 -13.24 3.15 0.79
N THR A 47 -14.17 4.02 1.14
CA THR A 47 -15.24 3.71 2.09
C THR A 47 -16.53 4.47 1.74
N GLY A 48 -17.66 3.89 2.11
CA GLY A 48 -18.95 4.59 2.09
C GLY A 48 -19.13 5.58 3.24
N ASP A 49 -18.22 5.60 4.22
CA ASP A 49 -18.29 6.39 5.45
C ASP A 49 -17.57 7.75 5.37
N ALA A 50 -16.83 8.01 4.29
CA ALA A 50 -16.15 9.29 4.12
C ALA A 50 -17.15 10.43 3.88
N ASP A 51 -16.92 11.57 4.53
CA ASP A 51 -17.77 12.76 4.43
C ASP A 51 -17.55 13.52 3.10
N SER A 52 -16.48 13.21 2.38
CA SER A 52 -16.11 13.87 1.14
C SER A 52 -15.30 12.98 0.18
N ARG A 53 -14.93 13.56 -0.97
CA ARG A 53 -14.06 12.87 -1.94
C ARG A 53 -12.61 12.77 -1.49
N GLU A 54 -12.17 13.64 -0.58
CA GLU A 54 -10.79 13.67 -0.08
C GLU A 54 -10.86 14.08 1.39
N GLU A 55 -10.83 13.10 2.28
CA GLU A 55 -10.83 13.31 3.73
C GLU A 55 -9.55 12.75 4.33
N TYR A 56 -8.64 13.63 4.75
CA TYR A 56 -7.41 13.19 5.42
C TYR A 56 -7.71 12.75 6.85
N LEU A 57 -7.23 11.55 7.21
CA LEU A 57 -7.50 10.92 8.48
C LEU A 57 -6.29 11.02 9.41
N ASP A 58 -6.53 11.50 10.63
CA ASP A 58 -5.58 11.41 11.73
C ASP A 58 -5.80 10.09 12.47
N VAL A 59 -5.05 9.05 12.07
CA VAL A 59 -5.15 7.68 12.59
C VAL A 59 -4.10 7.37 13.66
N THR A 60 -3.10 8.23 13.84
CA THR A 60 -2.01 8.07 14.80
C THR A 60 -1.21 9.36 14.93
N THR A 61 -0.52 9.54 16.06
CA THR A 61 0.43 10.65 16.25
C THR A 61 1.79 10.40 15.60
N ALA A 62 2.03 9.20 15.04
CA ALA A 62 3.26 8.86 14.36
C ALA A 62 3.41 9.56 13.00
N ASP A 63 4.59 10.12 12.74
CA ASP A 63 4.90 10.78 11.47
C ASP A 63 5.44 9.80 10.41
N LYS A 64 5.87 8.60 10.85
CA LYS A 64 6.48 7.59 9.99
C LYS A 64 5.96 6.20 10.29
N VAL A 65 5.83 5.41 9.23
CA VAL A 65 5.56 3.98 9.32
C VAL A 65 6.85 3.20 9.19
N MET A 66 6.99 2.17 10.01
CA MET A 66 8.07 1.21 10.01
C MET A 66 7.62 -0.05 9.26
N ILE A 67 8.37 -0.41 8.22
CA ILE A 67 8.08 -1.55 7.36
C ILE A 67 9.27 -2.49 7.37
N ASP A 68 9.07 -3.68 7.93
CA ASP A 68 10.03 -4.77 7.80
C ASP A 68 9.89 -5.37 6.39
N ILE A 69 10.93 -5.20 5.57
CA ILE A 69 11.03 -5.75 4.22
C ILE A 69 11.95 -6.98 4.14
N GLY A 70 12.44 -7.47 5.29
CA GLY A 70 13.37 -8.60 5.38
C GLY A 70 14.85 -8.24 5.17
N ASP A 71 15.16 -6.97 4.93
CA ASP A 71 16.53 -6.44 4.96
C ASP A 71 17.03 -6.20 6.39
N ALA A 72 18.34 -5.95 6.54
CA ALA A 72 18.97 -5.75 7.84
C ALA A 72 18.41 -4.53 8.62
N GLU A 73 17.80 -3.56 7.95
CA GLU A 73 17.16 -2.38 8.54
C GLU A 73 15.75 -2.16 7.96
N PRO A 74 14.73 -1.93 8.79
CA PRO A 74 13.37 -1.65 8.31
C PRO A 74 13.30 -0.28 7.63
N HIS A 75 12.40 -0.16 6.67
CA HIS A 75 12.12 1.12 6.01
C HIS A 75 11.32 2.03 6.95
N LEU A 76 11.73 3.30 7.04
CA LEU A 76 11.03 4.34 7.82
C LEU A 76 10.53 5.42 6.87
N LEU A 77 9.26 5.31 6.47
CA LEU A 77 8.66 6.18 5.47
C LEU A 77 7.64 7.12 6.11
N PRO A 78 7.64 8.42 5.78
CA PRO A 78 6.48 9.27 5.98
C PRO A 78 5.24 8.66 5.31
N PHE A 79 4.05 8.95 5.83
CA PHE A 79 2.82 8.50 5.23
C PHE A 79 1.69 9.53 5.41
N ASP A 80 0.72 9.51 4.50
CA ASP A 80 -0.56 10.18 4.67
C ASP A 80 -1.69 9.17 4.47
N VAL A 81 -2.78 9.32 5.22
CA VAL A 81 -4.00 8.52 5.06
C VAL A 81 -5.14 9.42 4.60
N MET A 82 -5.79 9.03 3.51
CA MET A 82 -6.96 9.72 2.96
C MET A 82 -8.09 8.71 2.78
N ALA A 83 -9.27 9.02 3.32
CA ALA A 83 -10.51 8.34 3.00
C ALA A 83 -11.25 9.01 1.84
N THR A 84 -11.94 8.22 1.04
CA THR A 84 -12.69 8.70 -0.12
C THR A 84 -13.94 7.87 -0.42
N ILE A 85 -15.01 8.56 -0.83
CA ILE A 85 -16.19 7.96 -1.48
C ILE A 85 -15.98 7.68 -2.98
N GLY A 86 -14.75 7.88 -3.49
CA GLY A 86 -14.38 7.55 -4.85
C GLY A 86 -14.59 6.07 -5.16
N LEU A 87 -14.76 5.73 -6.44
CA LEU A 87 -14.89 4.33 -6.84
C LEU A 87 -13.59 3.58 -6.52
N ALA A 88 -13.73 2.44 -5.83
CA ALA A 88 -12.68 1.44 -5.70
C ALA A 88 -12.32 0.83 -7.07
N GLY A 89 -11.25 0.04 -7.12
CA GLY A 89 -10.76 -0.60 -8.33
C GLY A 89 -9.38 -0.10 -8.74
N HIS A 90 -8.55 0.34 -7.79
CA HIS A 90 -7.15 0.60 -8.10
C HIS A 90 -6.50 -0.71 -8.55
N LEU A 91 -6.04 -0.70 -9.80
CA LEU A 91 -5.24 -1.79 -10.33
C LEU A 91 -3.93 -1.82 -9.55
N GLN A 92 -3.64 -2.99 -8.97
CA GLN A 92 -2.28 -3.34 -8.59
C GLN A 92 -1.34 -3.05 -9.76
N GLY A 93 -0.21 -2.41 -9.47
CA GLY A 93 0.67 -1.99 -10.54
C GLY A 93 2.03 -1.52 -10.08
N ILE A 94 2.65 -0.74 -10.95
CA ILE A 94 4.00 -0.20 -10.79
C ILE A 94 4.05 0.84 -9.65
N GLU A 95 3.00 1.64 -9.51
CA GLU A 95 2.98 2.85 -8.67
C GLU A 95 2.20 2.65 -7.36
N GLY A 96 1.79 1.42 -7.08
CA GLY A 96 1.11 1.10 -5.83
C GLY A 96 0.64 -0.34 -5.70
N THR A 97 0.18 -0.62 -4.49
CA THR A 97 -0.32 -1.92 -4.06
C THR A 97 -1.67 -1.75 -3.40
N THR A 98 -2.67 -2.44 -3.93
CA THR A 98 -3.95 -2.59 -3.26
C THR A 98 -3.81 -3.62 -2.15
N VAL A 99 -3.73 -3.17 -0.90
CA VAL A 99 -3.44 -4.02 0.25
C VAL A 99 -4.69 -4.69 0.82
N TYR A 100 -5.88 -4.19 0.52
CA TYR A 100 -7.14 -4.78 0.95
C TYR A 100 -8.23 -4.56 -0.11
N VAL A 101 -9.06 -5.57 -0.36
CA VAL A 101 -10.28 -5.48 -1.18
C VAL A 101 -11.36 -6.34 -0.54
N ALA A 102 -12.51 -5.75 -0.24
CA ALA A 102 -13.64 -6.48 0.31
C ALA A 102 -14.22 -7.48 -0.71
N ASP A 103 -14.78 -8.58 -0.22
CA ASP A 103 -15.31 -9.68 -1.04
C ASP A 103 -16.59 -9.34 -1.83
N ASN A 104 -17.20 -8.20 -1.51
CA ASN A 104 -18.43 -7.70 -2.10
C ASN A 104 -18.19 -6.65 -3.20
N ILE A 105 -16.93 -6.38 -3.55
CA ILE A 105 -16.57 -5.44 -4.61
C ILE A 105 -16.72 -6.11 -5.97
N TRP A 106 -17.66 -5.60 -6.77
CA TRP A 106 -17.97 -6.17 -8.07
C TRP A 106 -16.83 -5.96 -9.07
N GLY A 107 -16.30 -7.05 -9.63
CA GLY A 107 -15.29 -7.02 -10.68
C GLY A 107 -13.85 -6.91 -10.17
N ALA A 108 -13.62 -7.03 -8.86
CA ALA A 108 -12.30 -7.19 -8.25
C ALA A 108 -12.23 -8.52 -7.49
N GLU A 109 -11.04 -9.13 -7.44
CA GLU A 109 -10.81 -10.28 -6.57
C GLU A 109 -10.62 -9.79 -5.13
N ALA A 110 -11.26 -10.49 -4.18
CA ALA A 110 -11.14 -10.19 -2.76
C ALA A 110 -9.68 -10.34 -2.31
N ARG A 111 -9.22 -9.44 -1.44
CA ARG A 111 -7.86 -9.52 -0.89
C ARG A 111 -7.86 -9.18 0.58
N ASP A 112 -7.40 -10.14 1.37
CA ASP A 112 -7.14 -9.93 2.79
C ASP A 112 -5.90 -9.05 3.00
N LEU A 113 -5.95 -8.27 4.08
CA LEU A 113 -4.92 -7.29 4.43
C LEU A 113 -3.52 -7.93 4.51
N ASP A 114 -3.41 -9.10 5.16
CA ASP A 114 -2.14 -9.81 5.31
C ASP A 114 -1.49 -10.16 3.97
N VAL A 115 -2.29 -10.59 3.00
CA VAL A 115 -1.83 -10.92 1.65
C VAL A 115 -1.34 -9.66 0.95
N GLY A 116 -2.12 -8.57 1.02
CA GLY A 116 -1.76 -7.30 0.43
C GLY A 116 -0.51 -6.66 1.04
N LEU A 117 -0.35 -6.74 2.36
CA LEU A 117 0.85 -6.28 3.07
C LEU A 117 2.09 -7.10 2.69
N SER A 118 1.94 -8.41 2.50
CA SER A 118 3.03 -9.25 1.99
C SER A 118 3.49 -8.79 0.59
N ILE A 119 2.54 -8.48 -0.30
CA ILE A 119 2.84 -7.97 -1.64
C ILE A 119 3.52 -6.59 -1.57
N LEU A 120 3.02 -5.70 -0.72
CA LEU A 120 3.62 -4.38 -0.51
C LEU A 120 5.07 -4.50 -0.03
N ARG A 121 5.35 -5.37 0.96
CA ARG A 121 6.71 -5.63 1.44
C ARG A 121 7.63 -6.14 0.34
N GLN A 122 7.16 -7.08 -0.48
CA GLN A 122 7.92 -7.57 -1.62
C GLN A 122 8.28 -6.44 -2.59
N LYS A 123 7.31 -5.58 -2.94
CA LYS A 123 7.58 -4.44 -3.83
C LYS A 123 8.56 -3.44 -3.23
N LEU A 124 8.40 -3.11 -1.95
CA LEU A 124 9.32 -2.23 -1.23
C LEU A 124 10.71 -2.83 -1.05
N ALA A 125 10.84 -4.17 -1.08
CA ALA A 125 12.12 -4.88 -1.13
C ALA A 125 12.71 -4.98 -2.55
N GLY A 126 12.05 -4.40 -3.55
CA GLY A 126 12.45 -4.55 -4.96
C GLY A 126 12.29 -5.98 -5.47
N THR A 127 11.34 -6.74 -4.94
CA THR A 127 11.06 -8.12 -5.36
C THR A 127 9.70 -8.18 -6.07
N CYS A 128 9.66 -8.81 -7.25
CA CYS A 128 8.44 -9.00 -8.00
C CYS A 128 7.52 -10.01 -7.28
N PRO A 129 6.28 -9.62 -6.89
CA PRO A 129 5.36 -10.54 -6.21
C PRO A 129 4.97 -11.75 -7.07
N SER A 130 4.94 -11.56 -8.39
CA SER A 130 4.52 -12.59 -9.34
C SER A 130 5.57 -13.68 -9.60
N CYS A 131 6.86 -13.31 -9.70
CA CYS A 131 7.92 -14.27 -10.05
C CYS A 131 8.97 -14.48 -8.94
N GLY A 132 8.93 -13.69 -7.87
CA GLY A 132 9.92 -13.69 -6.79
C GLY A 132 11.31 -13.19 -7.20
N GLY A 133 11.48 -12.70 -8.42
CA GLY A 133 12.75 -12.16 -8.91
C GLY A 133 13.02 -10.75 -8.38
N THR A 134 14.29 -10.45 -8.13
CA THR A 134 14.74 -9.08 -7.82
C THR A 134 14.56 -8.19 -9.05
N VAL A 135 14.00 -7.00 -8.83
CA VAL A 135 13.80 -5.95 -9.82
C VAL A 135 14.99 -5.00 -9.75
N GLU A 136 15.86 -5.03 -10.76
CA GLU A 136 17.13 -4.31 -10.74
C GLU A 136 17.00 -2.80 -11.06
N GLU A 137 16.10 -2.43 -11.98
CA GLU A 137 15.95 -1.03 -12.45
C GLU A 137 14.61 -0.42 -12.02
N SER A 138 13.49 -0.94 -12.54
CA SER A 138 12.16 -0.47 -12.18
C SER A 138 11.11 -1.56 -12.40
N PHE A 139 10.00 -1.49 -11.66
CA PHE A 139 8.84 -2.35 -11.92
C PHE A 139 8.27 -2.14 -13.32
N SER A 140 8.37 -0.92 -13.86
CA SER A 140 7.99 -0.59 -15.24
C SER A 140 8.76 -1.43 -16.26
N ASP A 141 10.08 -1.46 -16.17
CA ASP A 141 10.93 -2.21 -17.09
C ASP A 141 10.74 -3.71 -16.89
N HIS A 142 10.64 -4.17 -15.63
CA HIS A 142 10.38 -5.57 -15.32
C HIS A 142 9.08 -6.08 -15.94
N TYR A 143 7.98 -5.35 -15.80
CA TYR A 143 6.68 -5.75 -16.34
C TYR A 143 6.58 -5.58 -17.85
N ARG A 144 7.29 -4.61 -18.45
CA ARG A 144 7.42 -4.49 -19.91
C ARG A 144 8.09 -5.73 -20.50
N ASP A 145 9.15 -6.21 -19.85
CA ASP A 145 9.96 -7.32 -20.35
C ASP A 145 9.36 -8.69 -19.96
N ASN A 146 8.55 -8.74 -18.88
CA ASN A 146 7.89 -9.95 -18.37
C ASN A 146 6.36 -9.78 -18.32
N ARG A 147 5.73 -9.82 -19.50
CA ARG A 147 4.27 -9.64 -19.64
C ARG A 147 3.43 -10.56 -18.75
N THR A 148 3.88 -11.80 -18.51
CA THR A 148 3.17 -12.72 -17.60
C THR A 148 3.14 -12.20 -16.16
N CYS A 149 4.20 -11.55 -15.68
CA CYS A 149 4.20 -10.93 -14.35
C CYS A 149 3.22 -9.75 -14.31
N GLN A 150 3.16 -8.94 -15.38
CA GLN A 150 2.20 -7.85 -15.49
C GLN A 150 0.75 -8.34 -15.43
N GLU A 151 0.45 -9.42 -16.15
CA GLU A 151 -0.91 -10.00 -16.21
C GLU A 151 -1.32 -10.63 -14.88
N LEU A 152 -0.39 -11.27 -14.16
CA LEU A 152 -0.64 -11.83 -12.83
C LEU A 152 -0.80 -10.76 -11.75
N GLU A 153 -0.10 -9.63 -11.89
CA GLU A 153 -0.18 -8.52 -10.93
C GLU A 153 -1.53 -7.81 -10.97
N GLN A 154 -2.17 -7.74 -12.13
CA GLN A 154 -3.45 -7.04 -12.34
C GLN A 154 -4.68 -7.79 -11.80
N VAL A 155 -4.48 -8.97 -11.20
CA VAL A 155 -5.53 -9.83 -10.66
C VAL A 155 -5.72 -9.58 -9.16
#